data_AF-A0A7V8NQZ2-F1
#
_entry.id   AF-A0A7V8NQZ2-F1
#
_cell.length_a   1.000
_cell.length_b   1.000
_cell.length_c   1.000
_cell.angle_alpha   90.00
_cell.angle_beta   90.00
_cell.angle_gamma   90.00
#
_symmetry.space_group_name_H-M   'P 1'
#
loop_
_entity.id
_entity.type
_entity.pdbx_description
1 polymer ?
#
loop_
_entity_poly.entity_id
_entity_poly.type
_entity_poly.pdbx_seq_one_letter_code
_entity_poly.pdbx_strand_id
1 'polypeptide(L)'
;TLVVTSVGFNERFWFSNGGLPHTENLKLTERFSRPDFNTLRYGVTVDDSGAYTRAWTSSWTLEWVPNQDLEQYFCQDNPRDEPHMVGKQ
;
A
#
# COMPACT_ATOMS: atom_id res chain seq x y z
N THR A 1 -3.40 -0.30 19.62
CA THR A 1 -3.33 -0.07 18.17
C THR A 1 -2.47 1.13 17.91
N LEU A 2 -1.51 1.00 17.00
CA LEU A 2 -0.73 2.13 16.48
C LEU A 2 -1.49 2.73 15.29
N VAL A 3 -1.62 4.05 15.26
CA VAL A 3 -2.22 4.79 14.14
C VAL A 3 -1.16 5.72 13.57
N VAL A 4 -0.93 5.62 12.26
CA VAL A 4 0.05 6.43 11.53
C VAL A 4 -0.69 7.23 10.48
N THR A 5 -0.34 8.50 10.34
CA THR A 5 -0.82 9.36 9.26
C THR A 5 0.36 9.78 8.41
N SER A 6 0.28 9.44 7.13
CA SER A 6 1.31 9.72 6.14
C SER A 6 0.74 10.71 5.11
N VAL A 7 1.50 11.75 4.80
CA VAL A 7 1.17 12.85 3.87
C VAL A 7 2.44 13.32 3.15
N GLY A 8 2.30 14.16 2.13
CA GLY A 8 3.45 14.73 1.41
C GLY A 8 4.04 13.78 0.37
N PHE A 9 3.18 12.97 -0.26
CA PHE A 9 3.57 12.08 -1.35
C PHE A 9 3.78 12.87 -2.65
N ASN A 10 4.67 12.37 -3.51
CA ASN A 10 4.83 12.84 -4.88
C ASN A 10 4.15 11.89 -5.86
N GLU A 11 3.74 12.37 -7.03
CA GLU A 11 2.94 11.59 -8.00
C GLU A 11 3.77 10.70 -8.95
N ARG A 12 5.03 10.39 -8.61
CA ARG A 12 5.95 9.70 -9.52
C ARG A 12 5.83 8.18 -9.48
N PHE A 13 4.95 7.65 -8.65
CA PHE A 13 4.75 6.21 -8.49
C PHE A 13 3.26 5.87 -8.33
N TRP A 14 2.95 4.59 -8.43
CA TRP A 14 1.65 4.05 -8.06
C TRP A 14 1.80 3.34 -6.71
N PHE A 15 0.90 3.56 -5.76
CA PHE A 15 1.02 2.95 -4.43
C PHE A 15 0.62 1.46 -4.39
N SER A 16 0.19 0.90 -5.52
CA SER A 16 -0.03 -0.53 -5.69
C SER A 16 0.37 -1.02 -7.08
N ASN A 17 0.77 -2.30 -7.15
CA ASN A 17 1.16 -2.98 -8.39
C ASN A 17 0.05 -3.01 -9.45
N GLY A 18 -1.22 -2.87 -9.05
CA GLY A 18 -2.37 -2.81 -9.98
C GLY A 18 -2.63 -1.44 -10.61
N GLY A 19 -1.73 -0.48 -10.37
CA GLY A 19 -1.81 0.85 -10.95
C GLY A 19 -2.90 1.74 -10.40
N LEU A 20 -3.05 1.73 -9.07
CA LEU A 20 -3.86 2.73 -8.39
C LEU A 20 -3.14 4.08 -8.40
N PRO A 21 -3.67 5.09 -9.12
CA PRO A 21 -3.06 6.41 -9.18
C PRO A 21 -3.27 7.15 -7.87
N HIS A 22 -2.40 8.12 -7.59
CA HIS A 22 -2.61 9.09 -6.52
C HIS A 22 -2.06 10.45 -6.91
N THR A 23 -2.46 11.45 -6.14
CA THR A 23 -2.01 12.84 -6.27
C THR A 23 -1.19 13.26 -5.05
N GLU A 24 -0.68 14.48 -5.07
CA GLU A 24 -0.05 15.12 -3.90
C GLU A 24 -1.03 15.31 -2.73
N ASN A 25 -2.35 15.21 -2.99
CA ASN A 25 -3.38 15.28 -1.94
C ASN A 25 -3.53 13.99 -1.14
N LEU A 26 -2.79 12.93 -1.48
CA LEU A 26 -2.88 11.65 -0.79
C LEU A 26 -2.59 11.79 0.71
N LYS A 27 -3.54 11.34 1.52
CA LYS A 27 -3.39 11.11 2.95
C LYS A 27 -3.72 9.66 3.25
N LEU A 28 -2.74 8.93 3.79
CA LEU A 28 -2.94 7.58 4.30
C LEU A 28 -3.15 7.64 5.80
N THR A 29 -4.22 6.98 6.28
CA THR A 29 -4.41 6.71 7.71
C THR A 29 -4.30 5.21 7.95
N GLU A 30 -3.16 4.80 8.46
CA GLU A 30 -2.79 3.40 8.66
C GLU A 30 -2.99 3.00 10.12
N ARG A 31 -3.50 1.80 10.35
CA ARG A 31 -3.84 1.25 11.67
C ARG A 31 -3.23 -0.13 11.81
N PHE A 32 -2.28 -0.25 12.72
CA PHE A 32 -1.56 -1.48 13.02
C PHE A 32 -1.99 -2.00 14.39
N SER A 33 -2.60 -3.19 14.43
CA SER A 33 -3.02 -3.84 15.67
C SER A 33 -2.46 -5.24 15.73
N ARG A 34 -1.77 -5.56 16.83
CA ARG A 34 -1.26 -6.90 17.10
C ARG A 34 -2.06 -7.51 18.27
N PRO A 35 -3.24 -8.10 18.02
CA PRO A 35 -4.11 -8.64 19.08
C PRO A 35 -3.48 -9.79 19.85
N ASP A 36 -2.58 -10.54 19.22
CA ASP A 36 -1.82 -11.64 19.82
C ASP A 36 -0.41 -11.71 19.20
N PHE A 37 0.42 -12.63 19.67
CA PHE A 37 1.81 -12.71 19.23
C PHE A 37 1.95 -12.98 17.72
N ASN A 38 1.04 -13.75 17.12
CA ASN A 38 1.16 -14.24 15.76
C ASN A 38 0.38 -13.40 14.74
N THR A 39 -0.59 -12.60 15.16
CA THR A 39 -1.49 -11.89 14.25
C THR A 39 -1.18 -10.40 14.19
N LEU A 40 -0.95 -9.87 12.99
CA LEU A 40 -0.94 -8.44 12.70
C LEU A 40 -2.16 -8.08 11.84
N ARG A 41 -3.05 -7.25 12.37
CA ARG A 41 -4.13 -6.62 11.62
C ARG A 41 -3.65 -5.27 11.12
N TYR A 42 -3.57 -5.13 9.80
CA TYR A 42 -3.25 -3.88 9.12
C TYR A 42 -4.51 -3.34 8.43
N GLY A 43 -4.81 -2.07 8.63
CA GLY A 43 -5.88 -1.38 7.92
C GLY A 43 -5.40 -0.02 7.43
N VAL A 44 -5.81 0.37 6.23
CA VAL A 44 -5.44 1.65 5.63
C VAL A 44 -6.68 2.33 5.07
N THR A 45 -6.85 3.60 5.41
CA THR A 45 -7.77 4.49 4.74
C THR A 45 -7.00 5.34 3.75
N VAL A 46 -7.41 5.30 2.49
CA VAL A 46 -6.88 6.10 1.38
C VAL A 46 -7.82 7.27 1.18
N ASP A 47 -7.30 8.49 1.39
CA ASP A 47 -8.01 9.74 1.18
C ASP A 47 -7.24 10.60 0.17
N ASP A 48 -7.80 10.73 -1.03
CA ASP A 48 -7.20 11.49 -2.13
C ASP A 48 -8.32 11.98 -3.05
N SER A 49 -8.73 13.24 -2.86
CA SER A 49 -9.78 13.88 -3.66
C SER A 49 -9.36 14.20 -5.09
N GLY A 50 -8.06 14.12 -5.40
CA GLY A 50 -7.54 14.33 -6.75
C GLY A 50 -7.68 13.10 -7.64
N ALA A 51 -7.61 11.90 -7.04
CA ALA A 51 -7.72 10.62 -7.75
C ALA A 51 -9.08 9.92 -7.56
N TYR A 52 -9.76 10.10 -6.43
CA TYR A 52 -10.95 9.33 -6.06
C TYR A 52 -12.15 10.19 -5.69
N THR A 53 -13.36 9.70 -5.97
CA THR A 53 -14.62 10.38 -5.65
C THR A 53 -14.97 10.37 -4.16
N ARG A 54 -14.33 9.48 -3.38
CA ARG A 54 -14.44 9.38 -1.93
C ARG A 54 -13.28 8.59 -1.35
N ALA A 55 -12.96 8.85 -0.09
CA ALA A 55 -12.04 8.01 0.66
C ALA A 55 -12.56 6.56 0.74
N TRP A 56 -11.64 5.61 0.72
CA TRP A 56 -11.93 4.19 0.82
C TRP A 56 -10.95 3.51 1.77
N THR A 57 -11.26 2.28 2.19
CA THR A 57 -10.45 1.55 3.17
C THR A 57 -10.23 0.13 2.72
N SER A 58 -9.04 -0.39 3.01
CA SER A 58 -8.68 -1.80 2.85
C SER A 58 -8.05 -2.32 4.14
N SER A 59 -8.03 -3.63 4.31
CA SER A 59 -7.44 -4.28 5.48
C SER A 59 -6.93 -5.67 5.16
N TRP A 60 -5.87 -6.06 5.86
CA TRP A 60 -5.25 -7.37 5.78
C TRP A 60 -5.03 -7.93 7.19
N THR A 61 -5.14 -9.25 7.29
CA THR A 61 -4.67 -10.00 8.46
C THR A 61 -3.42 -10.74 8.02
N LEU A 62 -2.31 -10.41 8.64
CA LEU A 62 -1.00 -10.97 8.38
C LEU A 62 -0.66 -11.92 9.53
N GLU A 63 -0.27 -13.13 9.19
CA GLU A 63 0.14 -14.16 10.15
C GLU A 63 1.66 -14.24 10.20
N TRP A 64 2.20 -14.30 11.41
CA TRP A 64 3.61 -14.55 11.63
C TRP A 64 3.91 -16.04 11.40
N VAL A 65 4.95 -16.31 10.61
CA VAL A 65 5.44 -17.65 10.34
C VAL A 65 6.84 -17.80 10.97
N PRO A 66 7.04 -18.78 11.87
CA PRO A 66 8.33 -19.01 12.50
C PRO A 66 9.43 -19.26 11.47
N ASN A 67 10.58 -18.61 11.65
CA ASN A 67 11.78 -18.75 10.80
C ASN A 67 11.57 -18.37 9.32
N GLN A 68 10.49 -17.66 8.99
CA GLN A 68 10.31 -17.10 7.65
C GLN A 68 11.03 -15.75 7.57
N ASP A 69 11.93 -15.63 6.59
CA ASP A 69 12.49 -14.35 6.19
C ASP A 69 11.54 -13.61 5.23
N LEU A 70 11.69 -12.29 5.17
CA LEU A 70 11.01 -11.49 4.15
C LEU A 70 11.51 -11.94 2.77
N GLU A 71 10.61 -12.47 1.95
CA GLU A 71 10.91 -12.82 0.57
C GLU A 71 11.34 -11.56 -0.17
N GLN A 72 12.57 -11.58 -0.69
CA GLN A 72 13.04 -10.50 -1.56
C GLN A 72 12.44 -10.69 -2.93
N TYR A 73 11.81 -9.63 -3.42
CA TYR A 73 11.25 -9.59 -4.75
C TYR A 73 11.83 -8.40 -5.50
N PHE A 74 12.51 -8.66 -6.61
CA PHE A 74 12.93 -7.64 -7.55
C PHE A 74 11.94 -7.59 -8.71
N CYS A 75 11.50 -6.40 -9.11
CA CYS A 75 10.56 -6.25 -10.23
C CYS A 75 11.08 -6.92 -11.52
N GLN A 76 12.40 -7.03 -11.67
CA GLN A 76 13.10 -7.66 -12.79
C GLN A 76 12.94 -9.18 -12.82
N ASP A 77 12.65 -9.82 -11.68
CA ASP A 77 12.55 -11.28 -11.58
C ASP A 77 11.23 -11.81 -12.17
N ASN A 78 10.17 -10.99 -12.20
CA ASN A 78 8.87 -11.34 -12.75
C ASN A 78 8.06 -10.10 -13.15
N PRO A 79 8.40 -9.43 -14.26
CA PRO A 79 7.84 -8.13 -14.63
C PRO A 79 6.38 -8.22 -15.12
N ARG A 80 5.46 -8.57 -14.22
CA ARG A 80 4.01 -8.71 -14.51
C ARG A 80 3.36 -7.37 -14.87
N ASP A 81 3.92 -6.28 -14.36
CA ASP A 81 3.37 -4.94 -14.55
C ASP A 81 4.04 -4.18 -15.68
N GLU A 82 5.05 -4.75 -16.37
CA GLU A 82 5.71 -4.15 -17.53
C GLU A 82 4.73 -3.68 -18.62
N PRO A 83 3.66 -4.43 -18.98
CA PRO A 83 2.67 -3.95 -19.94
C PRO A 83 1.92 -2.69 -19.48
N HIS A 84 1.86 -2.43 -18.17
CA HIS A 84 1.17 -1.26 -17.60
C HIS A 84 2.10 -0.07 -17.38
N MET A 85 3.43 -0.24 -17.56
CA MET A 85 4.45 0.82 -17.44
C MET A 85 4.56 1.66 -18.72
N VAL A 86 3.42 2.02 -19.32
CA VAL A 86 3.36 2.95 -20.45
C VAL A 86 3.57 4.37 -19.93
N GLY A 87 4.79 4.88 -20.05
CA GLY A 87 5.11 6.27 -19.73
C GLY A 87 4.24 7.28 -20.50
N LYS A 88 4.41 8.58 -20.23
CA LYS A 88 3.74 9.62 -21.03
C LYS A 88 4.11 9.43 -22.51
N GLN A 89 3.09 9.34 -23.37
CA GLN A 89 3.24 9.53 -24.83
C GLN A 89 3.72 10.95 -25.12
#